data_AF-A0A1R1JTJ8-F1
#
_entry.id   AF-A0A1R1JTJ8-F1
#
_cell.length_a   1.000
_cell.length_b   1.000
_cell.length_c   1.000
_cell.angle_alpha   90.00
_cell.angle_beta   90.00
_cell.angle_gamma   90.00
#
_symmetry.space_group_name_H-M   'P 1'
#
loop_
_entity.id
_entity.type
_entity.pdbx_description
1 polymer ?
#
loop_
_entity_poly.entity_id
_entity_poly.type
_entity_poly.pdbx_seq_one_letter_code
_entity_poly.pdbx_strand_id
1 'polypeptide(L)' 'MKYYASVQGGVVVEIIPGEVLVDEVWVGIEDRYHPDFVAQLIDVTDHAPPVEVLDLYDGSVFSKPTV' A
#
# COMPACT_ATOMS: atom_id res chain seq x y z
N MET A 1 5.28 1.13 12.11
CA MET A 1 5.74 1.34 10.72
C MET A 1 4.50 1.30 9.85
N LYS A 2 4.28 2.30 9.00
CA LYS A 2 3.10 2.30 8.13
C LYS A 2 3.31 1.45 6.89
N TYR A 3 2.23 0.84 6.39
CA TYR A 3 2.20 0.14 5.11
C TYR A 3 1.00 0.61 4.30
N TYR A 4 1.22 0.78 3.00
CA TYR A 4 0.21 1.26 2.08
C TYR A 4 0.04 0.29 0.92
N ALA A 5 -1.20 0.06 0.49
CA ALA A 5 -1.50 -0.72 -0.70
C ALA A 5 -1.72 0.21 -1.90
N SER A 6 -1.04 -0.10 -3.02
CA SER A 6 -1.36 0.45 -4.33
C SER A 6 -2.34 -0.49 -5.02
N VAL A 7 -3.51 0.04 -5.42
CA VAL A 7 -4.58 -0.74 -6.04
C VAL A 7 -4.80 -0.26 -7.47
N GLN A 8 -4.81 -1.20 -8.42
CA GLN A 8 -5.12 -0.94 -9.82
C GLN A 8 -6.19 -1.92 -10.30
N GLY A 9 -7.28 -1.40 -10.87
CA GLY A 9 -8.38 -2.24 -11.36
C GLY A 9 -9.03 -3.10 -10.28
N GLY A 10 -9.02 -2.67 -9.01
CA GLY A 10 -9.54 -3.43 -7.88
C GLY A 10 -8.61 -4.55 -7.40
N VAL A 11 -7.33 -4.55 -7.79
CA VAL A 11 -6.34 -5.53 -7.35
C VAL A 11 -5.15 -4.82 -6.71
N VAL A 12 -4.68 -5.33 -5.58
CA VAL A 12 -3.44 -4.87 -4.94
C VAL A 12 -2.25 -5.29 -5.80
N VAL A 13 -1.54 -4.30 -6.34
CA VAL A 13 -0.36 -4.53 -7.20
C VAL A 13 0.96 -4.38 -6.45
N GLU A 14 0.97 -3.63 -5.35
CA GLU A 14 2.17 -3.36 -4.56
C GLU A 14 1.82 -3.02 -3.10
N ILE A 15 2.65 -3.49 -2.16
CA ILE A 15 2.65 -3.06 -0.77
C ILE A 15 3.87 -2.18 -0.54
N ILE A 16 3.64 -0.91 -0.21
CA ILE A 16 4.66 0.12 -0.11
C ILE A 16 4.87 0.47 1.37
N PRO A 17 6.09 0.36 1.91
CA PRO A 17 6.38 0.84 3.26
C PRO A 17 6.24 2.37 3.29
N GLY A 18 5.72 2.93 4.38
CA GLY A 18 5.55 4.37 4.53
C GLY A 18 6.87 5.14 4.58
N GLU A 19 7.93 4.49 5.04
CA GLU A 19 9.28 5.05 5.12
C GLU A 19 10.30 4.00 4.69
N VAL A 20 11.42 4.44 4.12
CA VAL A 20 12.56 3.56 3.80
C VAL A 20 13.85 4.23 4.24
N LEU A 21 14.85 3.44 4.57
CA LEU A 21 16.16 3.95 4.94
C LEU A 21 17.02 4.12 3.67
N VAL A 22 17.46 5.34 3.39
CA VAL A 22 18.36 5.69 2.27
C VAL A 22 19.51 6.49 2.85
N ASP A 23 20.76 6.03 2.65
CA ASP A 23 21.96 6.70 3.16
C ASP A 23 21.86 7.11 4.65
N GLU A 24 21.42 6.16 5.49
CA GLU A 24 21.20 6.34 6.94
C GLU A 24 20.10 7.35 7.33
N VAL A 25 19.33 7.86 6.36
CA VAL A 25 18.20 8.77 6.57
C VAL A 25 16.89 8.06 6.26
N TRP A 26 15.89 8.22 7.13
CA TRP A 26 14.52 7.74 6.85
C TRP A 26 13.83 8.71 5.90
N VAL A 27 13.38 8.19 4.77
CA VAL A 27 12.70 8.94 3.71
C VAL A 27 11.24 8.53 3.64
N GLY A 28 10.35 9.50 3.82
CA GLY A 28 8.91 9.30 3.81
C GLY A 28 8.36 9.00 2.42
N ILE A 29 7.11 8.53 2.37
CA ILE A 29 6.43 8.24 1.10
C ILE A 29 6.15 9.52 0.29
N GLU A 30 5.87 10.64 0.98
CA GLU A 30 5.65 11.97 0.38
C GLU A 30 6.89 12.51 -0.34
N ASP A 31 8.09 12.13 0.11
CA ASP A 31 9.35 12.54 -0.52
C ASP A 31 9.75 11.61 -1.69
N ARG A 32 9.18 10.40 -1.76
CA ARG A 32 9.53 9.37 -2.74
C ARG A 32 8.62 9.33 -3.96
N TYR A 33 7.37 9.75 -3.81
CA TYR A 33 6.37 9.66 -4.87
C TYR A 33 5.62 10.96 -5.08
N HIS A 34 5.03 11.11 -6.26
CA HIS A 34 4.20 12.27 -6.57
C HIS A 34 2.96 12.33 -5.65
N PRO A 35 2.52 13.51 -5.18
CA PRO A 35 1.37 13.63 -4.27
C PRO A 35 0.09 12.96 -4.80
N ASP A 36 -0.17 13.07 -6.11
CA ASP A 36 -1.34 12.42 -6.73
C ASP A 36 -1.32 10.89 -6.60
N PHE A 37 -0.13 10.29 -6.60
CA PHE A 37 0.01 8.85 -6.37
C PHE A 37 -0.18 8.52 -4.89
N VAL A 38 0.46 9.28 -3.99
CA VAL A 38 0.33 9.07 -2.54
C VAL A 38 -1.13 9.19 -2.09
N ALA A 39 -1.89 10.13 -2.65
CA ALA A 39 -3.31 10.30 -2.37
C ALA A 39 -4.20 9.12 -2.80
N GLN A 40 -3.72 8.25 -3.70
CA GLN A 40 -4.44 7.06 -4.14
C GLN A 40 -4.11 5.82 -3.30
N LEU A 41 -3.09 5.89 -2.45
CA LEU A 41 -2.67 4.77 -1.62
C LEU A 41 -3.62 4.54 -0.44
N ILE A 42 -3.80 3.29 -0.07
CA ILE A 42 -4.68 2.88 1.03
C ILE A 42 -3.82 2.45 2.21
N ASP A 43 -4.02 3.05 3.39
CA ASP A 43 -3.33 2.63 4.63
C ASP A 43 -3.83 1.23 5.04
N VAL A 44 -2.92 0.27 5.07
CA VAL A 44 -3.19 -1.14 5.42
C VAL A 44 -2.39 -1.59 6.65
N THR A 45 -1.85 -0.63 7.42
CA THR A 45 -0.92 -0.88 8.53
C THR A 45 -1.49 -1.86 9.57
N ASP A 46 -2.76 -1.70 9.91
CA ASP A 46 -3.43 -2.48 10.97
C ASP A 46 -4.44 -3.51 10.41
N HIS A 47 -4.39 -3.80 9.11
CA HIS A 47 -5.32 -4.73 8.48
C HIS A 47 -5.03 -6.18 8.90
N ALA A 48 -6.08 -6.91 9.31
CA ALA A 48 -6.01 -8.30 9.74
C ALA A 48 -7.06 -9.16 8.98
N PRO A 49 -6.64 -10.17 8.19
CA PRO A 49 -5.27 -10.62 7.94
C PRO A 49 -4.44 -9.57 7.17
N PRO A 50 -3.10 -9.63 7.19
CA PRO A 50 -2.27 -8.72 6.40
C PRO A 50 -2.68 -8.71 4.93
N VAL A 51 -2.78 -7.52 4.34
CA VAL A 51 -3.04 -7.34 2.90
C VAL A 51 -1.79 -7.76 2.12
N GLU A 52 -1.98 -8.53 1.06
CA GLU A 52 -0.91 -9.04 0.21
C GLU A 52 -1.12 -8.60 -1.24
N VAL A 53 -0.06 -8.69 -2.04
CA VAL A 53 -0.15 -8.51 -3.49
C VAL A 53 -1.10 -9.56 -4.08
N LEU A 54 -1.91 -9.17 -5.05
CA LEU A 54 -3.02 -9.93 -5.66
C LEU A 54 -4.31 -10.01 -4.84
N ASP A 55 -4.36 -9.45 -3.64
CA ASP A 55 -5.64 -9.28 -2.94
C ASP A 55 -6.58 -8.37 -3.74
N LEU A 56 -7.87 -8.69 -3.71
CA LEU A 56 -8.91 -7.91 -4.37
C LEU A 56 -9.41 -6.81 -3.43
N TYR A 57 -9.71 -5.64 -3.98
CA TYR A 57 -10.25 -4.49 -3.28
C TYR A 57 -11.49 -3.96 -3.99
N ASP A 58 -12.62 -3.95 -3.29
CA ASP A 58 -13.92 -3.52 -3.84
C ASP A 58 -14.23 -2.03 -3.62
N GLY A 59 -13.28 -1.28 -3.06
CA GLY A 59 -13.47 0.11 -2.63
C GLY A 59 -13.69 0.26 -1.12
N SER A 60 -13.90 -0.84 -0.40
CA SER A 60 -14.05 -0.84 1.06
C SER A 60 -13.38 -2.01 1.77
N VAL A 61 -13.27 -3.19 1.15
CA VAL A 61 -12.82 -4.43 1.78
C VAL A 61 -11.77 -5.12 0.92
N PHE A 62 -10.74 -5.66 1.58
CA PHE A 62 -9.76 -6.55 0.97
C PHE A 62 -10.19 -8.01 1.11
N SER A 63 -10.04 -8.78 0.04
CA SER A 63 -10.34 -10.21 0.03
C SER A 63 -9.30 -10.99 -0.77
N LYS A 64 -9.12 -12.27 -0.43
CA LYS A 64 -8.24 -13.16 -1.19
C LYS A 64 -8.91 -13.54 -2.53
N PRO A 65 -8.16 -13.62 -3.64
CA PRO A 65 -8.70 -14.10 -4.90
C PRO A 65 -9.20 -15.54 -4.76
N THR A 66 -10.41 -15.82 -5.23
CA THR A 66 -10.93 -17.18 -5.34
C THR A 66 -10.22 -17.89 -6.50
N VAL A 67 -9.43 -18.91 -6.17
CA VAL A 67 -8.80 -19.84 -7.12
C VAL A 67 -9.84 -20.68 -7.84
#